data_AF-A0A3M2H416-F1
#
_entry.id   AF-A0A3M2H416-F1
#
_cell.length_a   1.000
_cell.length_b   1.000
_cell.length_c   1.000
_cell.angle_alpha   90.00
_cell.angle_beta   90.00
_cell.angle_gamma   90.00
#
_symmetry.space_group_name_H-M   'P 1'
#
loop_
_entity.id
_entity.type
_entity.pdbx_description
1 polymer ?
#
loop_
_entity_poly.entity_id
_entity_poly.type
_entity_poly.pdbx_seq_one_letter_code
_entity_poly.pdbx_strand_id
1 'polypeptide(L)' 'MSARPLAVGDSVLLIDRKKRRYLVDLVAGGEFHSHAGVVSHDELIGASEGIVVR' A
#
# COMPACT_ATOMS: atom_id res chain seq x y z
N MET A 1 -12.30 -15.48 -5.15
CA MET A 1 -12.19 -14.06 -5.54
C MET A 1 -10.75 -13.83 -5.94
N SER A 2 -10.42 -13.81 -7.22
CA SER A 2 -9.10 -13.36 -7.65
C SER A 2 -9.20 -11.86 -7.84
N ALA A 3 -8.81 -11.09 -6.82
CA ALA A 3 -8.67 -9.65 -6.97
C ALA A 3 -7.52 -9.41 -7.95
N ARG A 4 -7.70 -8.45 -8.86
CA ARG A 4 -6.63 -8.04 -9.77
C ARG A 4 -5.45 -7.47 -8.96
N PRO A 5 -4.22 -7.52 -9.48
CA PRO A 5 -3.12 -6.79 -8.88
C PRO A 5 -3.47 -5.31 -8.65
N LEU A 6 -2.91 -4.75 -7.58
CA LEU A 6 -2.99 -3.33 -7.27
C LEU A 6 -2.37 -2.52 -8.41
N ALA A 7 -2.99 -1.40 -8.76
CA ALA A 7 -2.56 -0.54 -9.85
C ALA A 7 -2.46 0.91 -9.41
N VAL A 8 -1.72 1.71 -10.19
CA VAL A 8 -1.68 3.17 -10.03
C VAL A 8 -3.11 3.73 -10.11
N GLY A 9 -3.43 4.62 -9.18
CA GLY A 9 -4.76 5.21 -9.02
C GLY A 9 -5.70 4.43 -8.10
N ASP A 10 -5.33 3.23 -7.64
CA ASP A 10 -6.13 2.49 -6.67
C ASP A 10 -5.98 3.09 -5.27
N SER A 11 -7.10 3.25 -4.56
CA SER A 11 -7.10 3.55 -3.12
C SER A 11 -6.93 2.27 -2.32
N VAL A 12 -5.87 2.18 -1.52
CA VAL A 12 -5.54 1.01 -0.71
C VAL A 12 -5.55 1.32 0.78
N LEU A 13 -5.87 0.30 1.58
CA LEU A 13 -5.84 0.40 3.04
C LEU A 13 -4.57 -0.23 3.59
N LEU A 14 -3.66 0.60 4.09
CA LEU A 14 -2.48 0.15 4.82
C LEU A 14 -2.80 0.03 6.30
N ILE A 15 -2.41 -1.10 6.90
CA ILE A 15 -2.62 -1.39 8.32
C ILE A 15 -1.26 -1.64 8.96
N ASP A 16 -0.92 -0.84 9.96
CA ASP A 16 0.33 -1.03 10.70
C ASP A 16 0.19 -2.04 11.86
N ARG A 17 1.32 -2.35 12.52
CA ARG A 17 1.35 -3.24 13.70
C ARG A 17 0.52 -2.75 14.89
N LYS A 18 0.25 -1.44 14.97
CA LYS A 18 -0.61 -0.83 16.00
C LYS A 18 -2.09 -0.81 15.57
N LYS A 19 -2.44 -1.47 14.46
CA LYS A 19 -3.78 -1.52 13.85
C LYS A 19 -4.28 -0.15 13.38
N ARG A 20 -3.40 0.84 13.19
CA ARG A 20 -3.77 2.12 12.57
C ARG A 20 -3.97 1.88 11.08
N ARG A 21 -4.99 2.52 10.53
CA ARG A 21 -5.44 2.33 9.14
C ARG A 21 -5.24 3.62 8.37
N TYR A 22 -4.61 3.52 7.21
CA TYR A 22 -4.34 4.66 6.34
C TYR A 22 -4.89 4.35 4.96
N LEU A 23 -5.74 5.23 4.46
CA LEU A 23 -6.21 5.17 3.09
C LEU A 23 -5.25 5.99 2.24
N VAL A 24 -4.68 5.37 1.21
CA VAL A 24 -3.65 5.96 0.36
C VAL A 24 -3.96 5.66 -1.09
N ASP A 25 -3.84 6.64 -1.97
CA ASP A 25 -3.92 6.44 -3.41
C ASP A 25 -2.54 6.05 -3.95
N LEU A 26 -2.48 4.96 -4.72
CA LEU A 26 -1.24 4.51 -5.32
C LEU A 26 -0.82 5.43 -6.45
N VAL A 27 0.41 5.93 -6.36
CA VAL A 27 1.04 6.83 -7.34
C VAL A 27 2.42 6.26 -7.64
N ALA A 28 2.75 6.11 -8.93
CA ALA A 28 4.06 5.62 -9.35
C ALA A 28 5.19 6.53 -8.82
N GLY A 29 6.22 5.93 -8.23
CA GLY A 29 7.31 6.65 -7.54
C GLY A 29 6.87 7.41 -6.28
N GLY A 30 5.63 7.23 -5.82
CA GLY A 30 5.14 7.85 -4.60
C GLY A 30 5.58 7.09 -3.33
N GLU A 31 5.47 7.78 -2.19
CA GLU A 31 5.83 7.21 -0.90
C GLU A 31 4.75 7.51 0.14
N PHE A 32 4.46 6.50 0.98
CA PHE A 32 3.65 6.66 2.17
C PHE A 32 4.55 6.77 3.41
N HIS A 33 4.47 7.90 4.11
CA HIS A 33 5.27 8.17 5.31
C HIS A 33 4.43 7.95 6.57
N SER A 34 4.92 7.10 7.47
CA SER A 34 4.28 6.82 8.75
C SER A 34 5.30 6.81 9.88
N HIS A 35 4.81 6.72 11.13
CA HIS A 35 5.69 6.54 12.28
C HIS A 35 6.39 5.17 12.31
N ALA A 36 5.97 4.23 11.47
CA ALA A 36 6.62 2.93 11.35
C ALA A 36 7.75 2.92 10.31
N GLY A 37 7.88 3.98 9.50
CA GLY A 37 8.80 4.06 8.38
C GLY A 37 8.13 4.60 7.12
N VAL A 38 8.84 4.45 6.00
CA VAL A 38 8.41 4.86 4.66
C VAL A 38 8.12 3.61 3.85
N VAL A 39 7.01 3.61 3.12
CA VAL A 39 6.64 2.54 2.18
C VAL A 39 6.60 3.13 0.78
N SER A 40 7.38 2.56 -0.14
CA SER A 40 7.29 2.91 -1.56
C SER A 40 6.00 2.37 -2.16
N HIS A 41 5.27 3.20 -2.91
CA HIS A 41 4.08 2.75 -3.65
C HIS A 41 4.44 1.73 -4.73
N ASP A 42 5.65 1.76 -5.27
CA ASP A 42 6.11 0.83 -6.29
C ASP A 42 6.27 -0.61 -5.76
N GLU A 43 6.43 -0.78 -4.44
CA GLU A 43 6.40 -2.11 -3.81
C GLU A 43 4.99 -2.69 -3.71
N LEU A 44 3.96 -1.84 -3.78
CA LEU A 44 2.55 -2.23 -3.70
C LEU A 44 1.96 -2.46 -5.10
N ILE A 45 2.31 -1.61 -6.07
CA ILE A 45 1.81 -1.70 -7.44
C ILE A 45 2.24 -3.03 -8.07
N GLY A 46 1.28 -3.73 -8.67
CA GLY A 46 1.48 -5.06 -9.27
C GLY A 46 1.43 -6.23 -8.28
N ALA A 47 1.38 -5.95 -6.97
CA ALA A 47 1.17 -6.99 -5.97
C ALA A 47 -0.32 -7.31 -5.77
N SER A 48 -0.59 -8.46 -5.18
CA SER A 48 -1.94 -8.83 -4.76
C SER A 48 -2.35 -8.10 -3.48
N GLU A 49 -3.65 -7.97 -3.24
CA GLU A 49 -4.16 -7.51 -1.94
C GLU A 49 -3.68 -8.40 -0.78
N GLY A 50 -3.47 -7.79 0.38
CA GLY A 50 -3.09 -8.50 1.61
C GLY A 50 -1.60 -8.80 1.79
N ILE A 51 -0.74 -8.28 0.92
CA ILE A 51 0.72 -8.36 1.12
C ILE A 51 1.18 -7.58 2.35
N VAL A 52 2.37 -7.94 2.84
CA VAL A 52 3.07 -7.24 3.91
C VAL A 52 4.38 -6.69 3.37
N VAL A 53 4.58 -5.40 3.53
CA VAL A 53 5.81 -4.67 3.18
C VAL A 53 6.52 -4.19 4.46
N ARG A 54 7.76 -3.73 4.35
CA ARG A 54 8.62 -3.39 5.50
C ARG A 54 8.97 -1.91 5.55
#